data_AF-A0A969RDD1-F1
#
_entry.id   AF-A0A969RDD1-F1
#
_cell.length_a   1.000
_cell.length_b   1.000
_cell.length_c   1.000
_cell.angle_alpha   90.00
_cell.angle_beta   90.00
_cell.angle_gamma   90.00
#
_symmetry.space_group_name_H-M   'P 1'
#
loop_
_entity.id
_entity.type
_entity.pdbx_description
1 polymer ?
#
loop_
_entity_poly.entity_id
_entity_poly.type
_entity_poly.pdbx_seq_one_letter_code
_entity_poly.pdbx_strand_id
1 'polypeptide(L)'
;MTNNNDNVDYFEIFGLSRQDSREANLGKLKEMTEKLRNLGGLKGQALQLFHNDAIETFSEEKRYKKYLEKLDTWKSSTDSKWQAELERERQRAEAEAKKRQEAQRQVNEAQKREQENVRREAEKRQQAEAAVEEAKRRAEEAKRRAIEAEQQAIEAQQQAASPAKTGWQLFGEIAGGVAKHMIDRTLEQRSAQSSSTSNYDNQLAQPNANLSGVWQDGQGIISTIQQRGNQIAVRGSFGFQIVGEGIGTVNGRTVQLRSQSFQGVTESQLELSADGRQLNGWGVNYTTGQRYYVQLWRR
;
A
#
# COMPACT_ATOMS: atom_id res chain seq x y z
N MET A 1 52.10 1.04 -29.19
CA MET A 1 50.74 0.67 -28.74
C MET A 1 50.86 -0.63 -27.97
N THR A 2 50.85 -0.56 -26.63
CA THR A 2 50.82 -1.74 -25.76
C THR A 2 49.39 -2.28 -25.75
N ASN A 3 49.17 -3.45 -26.34
CA ASN A 3 47.86 -4.10 -26.40
C ASN A 3 47.34 -4.38 -24.99
N ASN A 4 46.20 -3.77 -24.65
CA ASN A 4 45.49 -3.87 -23.37
C ASN A 4 44.75 -5.22 -23.16
N ASN A 5 45.20 -6.30 -23.80
CA ASN A 5 44.56 -7.62 -23.79
C ASN A 5 44.99 -8.51 -22.60
N ASP A 6 45.53 -7.93 -21.53
CA ASP A 6 46.24 -8.69 -20.48
C ASP A 6 45.35 -9.60 -19.61
N ASN A 7 44.02 -9.51 -19.69
CA ASN A 7 43.07 -10.22 -18.82
C ASN A 7 42.03 -11.07 -19.59
N VAL A 8 42.41 -11.70 -20.70
CA VAL A 8 41.48 -12.48 -21.53
C VAL A 8 41.59 -13.99 -21.22
N ASP A 9 40.51 -14.62 -20.72
CA ASP A 9 40.45 -16.09 -20.57
C ASP A 9 39.99 -16.76 -21.89
N TYR A 10 40.95 -17.08 -22.76
CA TYR A 10 40.76 -17.83 -23.99
C TYR A 10 40.12 -19.20 -23.79
N PHE A 11 40.25 -19.81 -22.61
CA PHE A 11 39.54 -21.07 -22.33
C PHE A 11 38.04 -20.84 -22.26
N GLU A 12 37.61 -19.75 -21.63
CA GLU A 12 36.21 -19.37 -21.55
C GLU A 12 35.66 -18.89 -22.89
N ILE A 13 36.40 -18.00 -23.58
CA ILE A 13 35.94 -17.40 -24.85
C ILE A 13 35.75 -18.44 -25.95
N PHE A 14 36.66 -19.41 -26.05
CA PHE A 14 36.65 -20.41 -27.12
C PHE A 14 36.17 -21.80 -26.66
N GLY A 15 35.71 -21.93 -25.41
CA GLY A 15 35.22 -23.20 -24.87
C GLY A 15 36.29 -24.30 -24.83
N LEU A 16 37.54 -23.92 -24.54
CA LEU A 16 38.67 -24.85 -24.43
C LEU A 16 38.78 -25.39 -23.00
N SER A 17 39.39 -26.57 -22.85
CA SER A 17 39.63 -27.16 -21.52
C SER A 17 41.07 -26.90 -21.07
N ARG A 18 41.25 -26.45 -19.82
CA ARG A 18 42.58 -26.36 -19.19
C ARG A 18 43.22 -27.72 -18.94
N GLN A 19 42.44 -28.80 -18.97
CA GLN A 19 42.92 -30.17 -18.81
C GLN A 19 43.45 -30.76 -20.12
N ASP A 20 43.04 -30.20 -21.27
CA ASP A 20 43.53 -30.62 -22.57
C ASP A 20 44.97 -30.14 -22.78
N SER A 21 45.75 -30.90 -23.56
CA SER A 21 47.09 -30.45 -23.94
C SER A 21 47.05 -29.16 -24.76
N ARG A 22 48.16 -28.40 -24.72
CA ARG A 22 48.32 -27.19 -25.53
C ARG A 22 48.08 -27.47 -27.01
N GLU A 23 48.60 -28.58 -27.51
CA GLU A 23 48.47 -29.02 -28.90
C GLU A 23 47.02 -29.35 -29.26
N ALA A 24 46.29 -30.02 -28.36
CA ALA A 24 44.87 -30.32 -28.57
C ALA A 24 44.01 -29.04 -28.64
N ASN A 25 44.24 -28.11 -27.73
CA ASN A 25 43.56 -26.81 -27.73
C ASN A 25 43.94 -25.95 -28.94
N LEU A 26 45.21 -25.97 -29.36
CA LEU A 26 45.65 -25.30 -30.58
C LEU A 26 44.98 -25.89 -31.84
N GLY A 27 44.78 -27.21 -31.87
CA GLY A 27 44.02 -27.89 -32.93
C GLY A 27 42.59 -27.36 -33.02
N LYS A 28 41.86 -27.32 -31.88
CA LYS A 28 40.50 -26.78 -31.79
C LYS A 28 40.42 -25.32 -32.24
N LEU A 29 41.37 -24.48 -31.82
CA LEU A 29 41.45 -23.08 -32.27
C LEU A 29 41.65 -23.00 -33.79
N LYS A 30 42.56 -23.80 -34.36
CA LYS A 30 42.77 -23.81 -35.82
C LYS A 30 41.50 -24.20 -36.58
N GLU A 31 40.76 -25.21 -36.12
CA GLU A 31 39.47 -25.62 -36.70
C GLU A 31 38.39 -24.52 -36.62
N MET A 32 38.37 -23.72 -35.55
CA MET A 32 37.41 -22.60 -35.42
C MET A 32 37.70 -21.44 -36.38
N THR A 33 38.90 -21.35 -36.95
CA THR A 33 39.29 -20.25 -37.86
C THR A 33 38.39 -20.14 -39.08
N GLU A 34 38.00 -21.28 -39.67
CA GLU A 34 37.11 -21.29 -40.84
C GLU A 34 35.69 -20.88 -40.48
N LYS A 35 35.20 -21.28 -39.30
CA LYS A 35 33.88 -20.90 -38.79
C LYS A 35 33.78 -19.39 -38.52
N LEU A 36 34.86 -18.79 -38.02
CA LEU A 36 34.92 -17.35 -37.71
C LEU A 36 35.03 -16.47 -38.95
N ARG A 37 35.72 -16.93 -39.99
CA ARG A 37 35.81 -16.22 -41.27
C ARG A 37 34.44 -16.00 -41.93
N ASN A 38 33.49 -16.92 -41.68
CA ASN A 38 32.14 -16.86 -42.24
C ASN A 38 31.16 -16.03 -41.39
N LEU A 39 31.54 -15.57 -40.19
CA LEU A 39 30.61 -14.96 -39.23
C LEU A 39 30.23 -13.50 -39.53
N GLY A 40 30.97 -12.81 -40.41
CA GLY A 40 30.63 -11.46 -40.90
C GLY A 40 30.49 -10.35 -39.85
N GLY A 41 30.50 -9.10 -40.31
CA GLY A 41 30.22 -7.92 -39.47
C GLY A 41 31.25 -7.58 -38.38
N LEU A 42 30.96 -6.52 -37.62
CA LEU A 42 31.82 -5.98 -36.55
C LEU A 42 32.11 -6.99 -35.42
N LYS A 43 31.12 -7.82 -35.07
CA LYS A 43 31.28 -8.86 -34.05
C LYS A 43 32.22 -9.98 -34.52
N GLY A 44 32.15 -10.37 -35.80
CA GLY A 44 33.07 -11.34 -36.39
C GLY A 44 34.50 -10.83 -36.44
N GLN A 45 34.70 -9.55 -36.80
CA GLN A 45 36.03 -8.92 -36.82
C GLN A 45 36.68 -8.86 -35.42
N ALA A 46 35.91 -8.48 -34.39
CA ALA A 46 36.40 -8.44 -33.01
C ALA A 46 36.76 -9.85 -32.51
N LEU A 47 35.91 -10.85 -32.76
CA LEU A 47 36.19 -12.23 -32.36
C LEU A 47 37.42 -12.80 -33.07
N GLN A 48 37.65 -12.40 -34.33
CA GLN A 48 38.79 -12.84 -35.12
C GLN A 48 40.11 -12.28 -34.59
N LEU A 49 40.13 -11.08 -34.03
CA LEU A 49 41.31 -10.52 -33.35
C LEU A 49 41.68 -11.36 -32.11
N PHE A 50 40.72 -11.65 -31.24
CA PHE A 50 40.94 -12.51 -30.07
C PHE A 50 41.35 -13.93 -30.47
N HIS A 51 40.80 -14.44 -31.56
CA HIS A 51 41.09 -15.77 -32.07
C HIS A 51 42.54 -15.90 -32.55
N ASN A 52 43.01 -14.91 -33.30
CA ASN A 52 44.40 -14.88 -33.76
C ASN A 52 45.38 -14.75 -32.59
N ASP A 53 45.07 -13.91 -31.61
CA ASP A 53 45.88 -13.74 -30.39
C ASP A 53 45.92 -15.04 -29.55
N ALA A 54 44.79 -15.77 -29.47
CA ALA A 54 44.72 -17.09 -28.85
C ALA A 54 45.59 -18.12 -29.62
N ILE A 55 45.50 -18.17 -30.94
CA ILE A 55 46.37 -19.04 -31.75
C ILE A 55 47.84 -18.73 -31.52
N GLU A 56 48.24 -17.46 -31.53
CA GLU A 56 49.63 -17.04 -31.29
C GLU A 56 50.08 -17.46 -29.89
N THR A 57 49.24 -17.25 -28.88
CA THR A 57 49.51 -17.62 -27.48
C THR A 57 49.69 -19.13 -27.31
N PHE A 58 48.83 -19.95 -27.93
CA PHE A 58 48.90 -21.41 -27.82
C PHE A 58 49.98 -22.03 -28.74
N SER A 59 50.42 -21.32 -29.78
CA SER A 59 51.47 -21.79 -30.71
C SER A 59 52.86 -21.79 -30.08
N GLU A 60 53.14 -20.91 -29.11
CA GLU A 60 54.43 -20.81 -28.44
C GLU A 60 54.33 -21.29 -26.98
N GLU A 61 55.08 -22.34 -26.61
CA GLU A 61 55.05 -22.91 -25.26
C GLU A 61 55.36 -21.87 -24.17
N LYS A 62 56.36 -21.00 -24.41
CA LYS A 62 56.76 -19.95 -23.46
C LYS A 62 55.63 -18.93 -23.22
N ARG A 63 54.88 -18.56 -24.27
CA ARG A 63 53.73 -17.65 -24.14
C ARG A 63 52.58 -18.33 -23.44
N TYR A 64 52.29 -19.58 -23.79
CA TYR A 64 51.24 -20.38 -23.16
C TYR A 64 51.48 -20.54 -21.64
N LYS A 65 52.70 -20.83 -21.21
CA LYS A 65 53.04 -20.92 -19.77
C LYS A 65 52.84 -19.58 -19.05
N LYS A 66 53.38 -18.49 -19.61
CA LYS A 66 53.19 -17.13 -19.06
C LYS A 66 51.71 -16.73 -18.99
N TYR A 67 50.92 -17.19 -19.96
CA TYR A 67 49.48 -16.98 -20.01
C TYR A 67 48.74 -17.72 -18.88
N LEU A 68 49.08 -18.98 -18.63
CA LEU A 68 48.51 -19.74 -17.51
C LEU A 68 48.85 -19.11 -16.15
N GLU A 69 50.10 -18.71 -15.94
CA GLU A 69 50.53 -18.01 -14.71
C GLU A 69 49.70 -16.74 -14.47
N LYS A 70 49.48 -15.93 -15.51
CA LYS A 70 48.63 -14.73 -15.42
C LYS A 70 47.21 -15.08 -15.01
N LEU A 71 46.60 -16.10 -15.62
CA LEU A 71 45.23 -16.51 -15.33
C LEU A 71 45.06 -16.97 -13.87
N ASP A 72 46.04 -17.68 -13.32
CA ASP A 72 45.98 -18.18 -11.95
C ASP A 72 46.18 -17.04 -10.93
N THR A 73 47.03 -16.07 -11.25
CA THR A 73 47.21 -14.86 -10.43
C THR A 73 45.95 -13.96 -10.46
N TRP A 74 45.29 -13.88 -11.61
CA TRP A 74 44.06 -13.10 -11.77
C TRP A 74 42.86 -13.74 -11.05
N LYS A 75 42.68 -15.06 -11.19
CA LYS A 75 41.58 -15.78 -10.50
C LYS A 75 41.70 -15.69 -8.99
N SER A 76 42.90 -15.90 -8.43
CA SER A 76 43.13 -15.78 -6.98
C SER A 76 42.87 -14.36 -6.43
N SER A 77 43.20 -13.30 -7.18
CA SER A 77 42.92 -11.92 -6.78
C SER A 77 41.43 -11.56 -6.87
N THR A 78 40.74 -12.09 -7.88
CA THR A 78 39.33 -11.76 -8.15
C THR A 78 38.40 -12.53 -7.21
N ASP A 79 38.67 -13.80 -6.95
CA ASP A 79 37.91 -14.63 -6.02
C ASP A 79 37.99 -14.09 -4.58
N SER A 80 39.16 -13.65 -4.15
CA SER A 80 39.34 -13.07 -2.81
C SER A 80 38.55 -11.76 -2.62
N LYS A 81 38.54 -10.88 -3.63
CA LYS A 81 37.77 -9.63 -3.58
C LYS A 81 36.27 -9.90 -3.64
N TRP A 82 35.85 -10.85 -4.46
CA TRP A 82 34.44 -11.21 -4.59
C TRP A 82 33.89 -11.83 -3.30
N GLN A 83 34.63 -12.74 -2.66
CA GLN A 83 34.25 -13.29 -1.35
C GLN A 83 34.15 -12.21 -0.27
N ALA A 84 35.11 -11.28 -0.23
CA ALA A 84 35.08 -10.17 0.73
C ALA A 84 33.87 -9.24 0.53
N GLU A 85 33.48 -9.00 -0.73
CA GLU A 85 32.31 -8.18 -1.03
C GLU A 85 31.00 -8.91 -0.74
N LEU A 86 30.92 -10.21 -1.04
CA LEU A 86 29.77 -11.06 -0.71
C LEU A 86 29.52 -11.12 0.80
N GLU A 87 30.58 -11.23 1.60
CA GLU A 87 30.50 -11.23 3.07
C GLU A 87 29.99 -9.88 3.60
N ARG A 88 30.45 -8.76 3.01
CA ARG A 88 29.94 -7.42 3.37
C ARG A 88 28.47 -7.25 3.00
N GLU A 89 28.06 -7.76 1.84
CA GLU A 89 26.67 -7.70 1.40
C GLU A 89 25.78 -8.52 2.31
N ARG A 90 26.23 -9.72 2.71
CA ARG A 90 25.55 -10.54 3.71
C ARG A 90 25.41 -9.82 5.05
N GLN A 91 26.48 -9.20 5.55
CA GLN A 91 26.42 -8.42 6.80
C GLN A 91 25.46 -7.23 6.71
N ARG A 92 25.41 -6.54 5.55
CA ARG A 92 24.43 -5.47 5.31
C ARG A 92 23.00 -5.99 5.30
N ALA A 93 22.76 -7.12 4.64
CA ALA A 93 21.45 -7.76 4.59
C ALA A 93 20.99 -8.22 5.99
N GLU A 94 21.88 -8.79 6.80
CA GLU A 94 21.59 -9.18 8.18
C GLU A 94 21.28 -7.97 9.07
N ALA A 95 22.05 -6.88 8.94
CA ALA A 95 21.81 -5.63 9.67
C ALA A 95 20.46 -4.99 9.26
N GLU A 96 20.14 -4.99 7.98
CA GLU A 96 18.87 -4.47 7.48
C GLU A 96 17.69 -5.33 7.94
N ALA A 97 17.82 -6.66 7.91
CA ALA A 97 16.81 -7.58 8.42
C ALA A 97 16.53 -7.34 9.91
N LYS A 98 17.57 -7.14 10.71
CA LYS A 98 17.44 -6.80 12.14
C LYS A 98 16.72 -5.46 12.34
N LYS A 99 17.07 -4.44 11.55
CA LYS A 99 16.41 -3.12 11.59
C LYS A 99 14.93 -3.21 11.20
N ARG A 100 14.59 -4.00 10.17
CA ARG A 100 13.20 -4.26 9.77
C ARG A 100 12.42 -4.98 10.87
N GLN A 101 13.04 -5.97 11.52
CA GLN A 101 12.41 -6.69 12.61
C GLN A 101 12.11 -5.78 13.81
N GLU A 102 13.03 -4.87 14.15
CA GLU A 102 12.82 -3.88 15.21
C GLU A 102 11.71 -2.87 14.85
N ALA A 103 11.71 -2.35 13.62
CA ALA A 103 10.64 -1.49 13.14
C ALA A 103 9.26 -2.18 13.19
N GLN A 104 9.19 -3.46 12.81
CA GLN A 104 7.95 -4.23 12.90
C GLN A 104 7.46 -4.40 14.34
N ARG A 105 8.38 -4.60 15.30
CA ARG A 105 8.03 -4.66 16.72
C ARG A 105 7.43 -3.34 17.20
N GLN A 106 8.01 -2.21 16.82
CA GLN A 106 7.50 -0.89 17.18
C GLN A 106 6.10 -0.63 16.60
N VAL A 107 5.85 -1.04 15.34
CA VAL A 107 4.53 -0.94 14.72
C VAL A 107 3.50 -1.80 15.47
N ASN A 108 3.85 -3.04 15.82
CA ASN A 108 2.96 -3.93 16.56
C ASN A 108 2.66 -3.38 17.96
N GLU A 109 3.64 -2.79 18.65
CA GLU A 109 3.42 -2.13 19.94
C GLU A 109 2.51 -0.91 19.82
N ALA A 110 2.68 -0.08 18.78
CA ALA A 110 1.83 1.08 18.53
C ALA A 110 0.38 0.66 18.28
N GLN A 111 0.16 -0.36 17.44
CA GLN A 111 -1.18 -0.93 17.19
C GLN A 111 -1.82 -1.47 18.46
N LYS A 112 -1.05 -2.14 19.33
CA LYS A 112 -1.56 -2.65 20.61
C LYS A 112 -2.01 -1.50 21.53
N ARG A 113 -1.25 -0.40 21.60
CA ARG A 113 -1.61 0.79 22.38
C ARG A 113 -2.86 1.47 21.83
N GLU A 114 -2.99 1.55 20.51
CA GLU A 114 -4.17 2.11 19.86
C GLU A 114 -5.42 1.27 20.16
N GLN A 115 -5.34 -0.05 20.05
CA GLN A 115 -6.45 -0.95 20.41
C GLN A 115 -6.84 -0.81 21.88
N GLU A 116 -5.88 -0.65 22.78
CA GLU A 116 -6.16 -0.43 24.20
C GLU A 116 -6.87 0.91 24.44
N ASN A 117 -6.46 1.98 23.76
CA ASN A 117 -7.12 3.28 23.84
C ASN A 117 -8.56 3.21 23.32
N VAL A 118 -8.80 2.55 22.19
CA VAL A 118 -10.14 2.32 21.64
C VAL A 118 -11.01 1.54 22.64
N ARG A 119 -10.46 0.51 23.28
CA ARG A 119 -11.18 -0.26 24.30
C ARG A 119 -11.58 0.62 25.50
N ARG A 120 -10.64 1.43 26.00
CA ARG A 120 -10.91 2.38 27.11
C ARG A 120 -11.97 3.42 26.73
N GLU A 121 -11.97 3.91 25.49
CA GLU A 121 -13.02 4.82 25.01
C GLU A 121 -14.38 4.13 24.91
N ALA A 122 -14.43 2.89 24.43
CA ALA A 122 -15.66 2.10 24.38
C ALA A 122 -16.22 1.85 25.80
N GLU A 123 -15.36 1.48 26.76
CA GLU A 123 -15.73 1.32 28.18
C GLU A 123 -16.30 2.63 28.76
N LYS A 124 -15.68 3.78 28.48
CA LYS A 124 -16.20 5.10 28.89
C LYS A 124 -17.55 5.42 28.27
N ARG A 125 -17.76 5.11 26.98
CA ARG A 125 -19.06 5.32 26.32
C ARG A 125 -20.15 4.46 26.94
N GLN A 126 -19.86 3.20 27.24
CA GLN A 126 -20.81 2.31 27.92
C GLN A 126 -21.18 2.82 29.31
N GLN A 127 -20.22 3.32 30.08
CA GLN A 127 -20.50 3.93 31.38
C GLN A 127 -21.36 5.18 31.27
N ALA A 128 -21.07 6.05 30.29
CA ALA A 128 -21.87 7.24 30.04
C ALA A 128 -23.31 6.90 29.61
N GLU A 129 -23.49 5.89 28.76
CA GLU A 129 -24.79 5.41 28.33
C GLU A 129 -25.60 4.83 29.51
N ALA A 130 -24.96 4.00 30.35
CA ALA A 130 -25.60 3.47 31.55
C ALA A 130 -26.05 4.59 32.51
N ALA A 131 -25.23 5.62 32.70
CA ALA A 131 -25.58 6.77 33.53
C ALA A 131 -26.76 7.58 32.96
N VAL A 132 -26.83 7.75 31.63
CA VAL A 132 -27.96 8.41 30.96
C VAL A 132 -29.24 7.60 31.15
N GLU A 133 -29.17 6.27 31.02
CA GLU A 133 -30.34 5.40 31.16
C GLU A 133 -30.85 5.38 32.62
N GLU A 134 -29.95 5.38 33.60
CA GLU A 134 -30.31 5.53 35.01
C GLU A 134 -30.98 6.89 35.28
N ALA A 135 -30.46 7.98 34.70
CA ALA A 135 -31.05 9.30 34.83
C ALA A 135 -32.46 9.37 34.22
N LYS A 136 -32.69 8.73 33.07
CA LYS A 136 -34.04 8.61 32.47
C LYS A 136 -35.00 7.87 33.40
N ARG A 137 -34.57 6.73 33.97
CA ARG A 137 -35.41 5.95 34.90
C ARG A 137 -35.80 6.77 36.13
N ARG A 138 -34.86 7.52 36.72
CA ARG A 138 -35.16 8.43 37.85
C ARG A 138 -36.14 9.54 37.45
N ALA A 139 -35.99 10.11 36.26
CA ALA A 139 -36.90 11.14 35.77
C ALA A 139 -38.31 10.59 35.53
N GLU A 140 -38.44 9.37 35.01
CA GLU A 140 -39.74 8.72 34.82
C GLU A 140 -40.41 8.36 36.15
N GLU A 141 -39.64 7.87 37.13
CA GLU A 141 -40.16 7.60 38.48
C GLU A 141 -40.65 8.89 39.16
N ALA A 142 -39.90 9.98 39.03
CA ALA A 142 -40.31 11.29 39.54
C ALA A 142 -41.62 11.78 38.89
N LYS A 143 -41.80 11.57 37.58
CA LYS A 143 -43.05 11.87 36.88
C LYS A 143 -44.22 11.04 37.41
N ARG A 144 -44.03 9.74 37.64
CA ARG A 144 -45.08 8.87 38.21
C ARG A 144 -45.51 9.34 39.59
N ARG A 145 -44.57 9.65 40.48
CA ARG A 145 -44.87 10.20 41.81
C ARG A 145 -45.61 11.53 41.75
N ALA A 146 -45.27 12.40 40.80
CA ALA A 146 -45.98 13.66 40.59
C ALA A 146 -47.44 13.45 40.18
N ILE A 147 -47.70 12.50 39.26
CA ILE A 147 -49.06 12.14 38.83
C ILE A 147 -49.86 11.54 39.99
N GLU A 148 -49.26 10.63 40.77
CA GLU A 148 -49.92 10.05 41.95
C GLU A 148 -50.28 11.13 43.00
N ALA A 149 -49.37 12.07 43.25
CA ALA A 149 -49.63 13.18 44.16
C ALA A 149 -50.76 14.10 43.66
N GLU A 150 -50.82 14.36 42.34
CA GLU A 150 -51.90 15.13 41.72
C GLU A 150 -53.25 14.39 41.83
N GLN A 151 -53.28 13.08 41.59
CA GLN A 151 -54.49 12.26 41.77
C GLN A 151 -54.98 12.28 43.22
N GLN A 152 -54.09 12.12 44.20
CA GLN A 152 -54.46 12.21 45.62
C GLN A 152 -55.01 13.60 45.99
N ALA A 153 -54.44 14.68 45.43
CA ALA A 153 -54.96 16.03 45.64
C ALA A 153 -56.37 16.21 45.04
N ILE A 154 -56.61 15.67 43.84
CA ILE A 154 -57.93 15.68 43.19
C ILE A 154 -58.94 14.87 44.01
N GLU A 155 -58.58 13.67 44.47
CA GLU A 155 -59.45 12.83 45.31
C GLU A 155 -59.78 13.52 46.65
N ALA A 156 -58.80 14.14 47.30
CA ALA A 156 -59.02 14.91 48.53
C ALA A 156 -59.97 16.10 48.30
N GLN A 157 -59.83 16.79 47.16
CA GLN A 157 -60.72 17.91 46.80
C GLN A 157 -62.14 17.44 46.49
N GLN A 158 -62.30 16.27 45.86
CA GLN A 158 -63.62 15.66 45.59
C GLN A 158 -64.30 15.16 46.88
N GLN A 159 -63.54 14.60 47.83
CA GLN A 159 -64.08 14.20 49.14
C GLN A 159 -64.50 15.41 49.99
N ALA A 160 -63.83 16.56 49.83
CA ALA A 160 -64.25 17.81 50.45
C ALA A 160 -65.52 18.44 49.80
N ALA A 161 -65.93 17.97 48.62
CA ALA A 161 -66.96 18.59 47.79
C ALA A 161 -68.30 17.82 47.70
N SER A 162 -68.69 17.07 48.74
CA SER A 162 -70.05 16.47 48.82
C SER A 162 -70.57 16.40 50.26
N PRO A 163 -71.86 16.68 50.54
CA PRO A 163 -72.49 18.00 50.42
C PRO A 163 -72.98 18.52 51.78
N ALA A 164 -72.59 19.74 52.15
CA ALA A 164 -73.38 20.55 53.08
C ALA A 164 -74.56 21.15 52.29
N LYS A 165 -75.68 20.46 52.38
CA LYS A 165 -76.99 20.84 51.84
C LYS A 165 -77.53 22.03 52.63
N THR A 166 -77.22 23.28 52.26
CA THR A 166 -78.02 24.44 52.68
C THR A 166 -77.83 25.62 51.73
N GLY A 167 -78.96 26.24 51.37
CA GLY A 167 -79.12 27.05 50.17
C GLY A 167 -78.31 28.33 50.11
N TRP A 168 -77.91 28.66 48.88
CA TRP A 168 -77.93 30.02 48.34
C TRP A 168 -78.28 29.92 46.84
N GLN A 169 -79.59 29.77 46.59
CA GLN A 169 -80.20 30.37 45.40
C GLN A 169 -80.35 31.86 45.71
N LEU A 170 -80.20 32.71 44.69
CA LEU A 170 -80.04 34.18 44.73
C LEU A 170 -78.61 34.63 45.02
N PHE A 171 -77.78 34.72 43.98
CA PHE A 171 -77.35 36.00 43.41
C PHE A 171 -77.02 35.77 41.94
N GLY A 172 -77.81 36.40 41.08
CA GLY A 172 -77.59 36.41 39.65
C GLY A 172 -76.43 37.34 39.28
N GLU A 173 -75.74 36.92 38.21
CA GLU A 173 -75.05 37.73 37.21
C GLU A 173 -73.86 38.61 37.63
N ILE A 174 -72.91 38.70 36.67
CA ILE A 174 -71.80 39.64 36.53
C ILE A 174 -70.47 39.22 37.19
N ALA A 175 -69.79 38.29 36.53
CA ALA A 175 -68.34 38.32 36.23
C ALA A 175 -68.05 37.11 35.32
N GLY A 176 -67.65 37.22 34.05
CA GLY A 176 -66.77 38.23 33.48
C GLY A 176 -65.32 37.73 33.53
N GLY A 177 -64.97 36.78 32.66
CA GLY A 177 -63.61 36.67 32.13
C GLY A 177 -62.64 35.68 32.81
N VAL A 178 -61.90 34.99 31.94
CA VAL A 178 -60.53 34.47 32.14
C VAL A 178 -60.38 33.20 33.00
N ALA A 179 -60.66 32.03 32.42
CA ALA A 179 -59.93 30.77 32.76
C ALA A 179 -60.30 29.58 31.82
N LYS A 180 -60.30 29.75 30.49
CA LYS A 180 -60.55 28.60 29.58
C LYS A 180 -59.75 28.56 28.27
N HIS A 181 -58.55 29.16 28.25
CA HIS A 181 -57.68 29.14 27.06
C HIS A 181 -56.18 28.87 27.34
N MET A 182 -55.82 28.25 28.46
CA MET A 182 -54.42 27.92 28.80
C MET A 182 -54.09 26.41 28.81
N ILE A 183 -54.88 25.56 28.14
CA ILE A 183 -54.57 24.11 28.04
C ILE A 183 -54.32 23.65 26.60
N ASP A 184 -54.62 24.46 25.57
CA ASP A 184 -54.35 24.12 24.16
C ASP A 184 -53.14 24.86 23.55
N ARG A 185 -52.32 25.57 24.35
CA ARG A 185 -51.20 26.39 23.84
C ARG A 185 -49.81 25.98 24.33
N THR A 186 -49.66 24.74 24.78
CA THR A 186 -48.38 24.20 25.28
C THR A 186 -47.92 22.92 24.56
N LEU A 187 -48.58 22.55 23.46
CA LEU A 187 -48.20 21.39 22.62
C LEU A 187 -47.70 21.75 21.21
N GLU A 188 -47.79 23.01 20.77
CA GLU A 188 -47.31 23.46 19.44
C GLU A 188 -45.94 24.16 19.45
N GLN A 189 -45.28 24.28 20.60
CA GLN A 189 -43.95 24.92 20.72
C GLN A 189 -42.79 23.93 20.94
N ARG A 190 -42.93 22.68 20.47
CA ARG A 190 -41.85 21.67 20.47
C ARG A 190 -41.53 21.05 19.09
N SER A 191 -42.10 21.59 18.01
CA SER A 191 -41.90 21.09 16.64
C SER A 191 -41.00 21.99 15.76
N ALA A 192 -40.37 23.04 16.31
CA ALA A 192 -39.56 23.98 15.54
C ALA A 192 -38.11 24.17 16.06
N GLN A 193 -37.51 23.13 16.65
CA GLN A 193 -36.10 23.18 17.06
C GLN A 193 -35.40 21.84 16.82
N SER A 194 -35.45 21.37 15.58
CA SER A 194 -34.65 20.27 15.07
C SER A 194 -34.35 20.50 13.60
N SER A 195 -33.47 21.45 13.32
CA SER A 195 -32.85 21.62 11.99
C SER A 195 -31.62 22.52 12.08
N SER A 196 -30.58 21.99 12.72
CA SER A 196 -29.19 22.40 12.48
C SER A 196 -28.26 21.19 12.63
N THR A 197 -28.67 20.07 12.04
CA THR A 197 -27.74 19.00 11.66
C THR A 197 -27.15 19.36 10.31
N SER A 198 -25.91 19.86 10.36
CA SER A 198 -24.83 19.62 9.39
C SER A 198 -25.26 19.13 7.99
N ASN A 199 -25.31 20.05 7.03
CA ASN A 199 -25.16 19.73 5.60
C ASN A 199 -23.68 19.34 5.33
N TYR A 200 -23.31 18.15 5.78
CA TYR A 200 -22.17 17.39 5.28
C TYR A 200 -22.65 15.96 5.13
N ASP A 201 -23.47 15.70 4.10
CA ASP A 201 -23.54 14.37 3.47
C ASP A 201 -24.53 14.40 2.33
N ASN A 202 -24.00 14.63 1.13
CA ASN A 202 -24.33 13.86 -0.06
C ASN A 202 -23.31 14.18 -1.15
N GLN A 203 -22.02 13.99 -0.85
CA GLN A 203 -21.15 13.45 -1.89
C GLN A 203 -21.58 11.99 -2.03
N LEU A 204 -22.50 11.75 -2.96
CA LEU A 204 -22.77 10.43 -3.51
C LEU A 204 -21.44 9.70 -3.61
N ALA A 205 -21.25 8.68 -2.78
CA ALA A 205 -20.09 7.81 -2.85
C ALA A 205 -20.03 7.30 -4.28
N GLN A 206 -19.20 7.93 -5.11
CA GLN A 206 -18.96 7.43 -6.45
C GLN A 206 -18.47 6.01 -6.25
N PRO A 207 -19.11 5.01 -6.87
CA PRO A 207 -18.67 3.63 -6.72
C PRO A 207 -17.18 3.59 -7.06
N ASN A 208 -16.36 3.24 -6.07
CA ASN A 208 -14.91 3.21 -6.25
C ASN A 208 -14.60 2.29 -7.43
N ALA A 209 -13.82 2.80 -8.38
CA ALA A 209 -13.52 2.04 -9.56
C ALA A 209 -12.81 0.73 -9.18
N ASN A 210 -13.27 -0.39 -9.74
CA ASN A 210 -12.67 -1.69 -9.50
C ASN A 210 -11.51 -1.92 -10.48
N LEU A 211 -10.30 -1.81 -9.96
CA LEU A 211 -9.04 -2.02 -10.68
C LEU A 211 -8.52 -3.45 -10.58
N SER A 212 -9.20 -4.35 -9.87
CA SER A 212 -8.71 -5.71 -9.68
C SER A 212 -8.56 -6.46 -11.00
N GLY A 213 -7.45 -7.16 -11.18
CA GLY A 213 -7.19 -7.97 -12.36
C GLY A 213 -5.80 -7.77 -12.94
N VAL A 214 -5.65 -8.16 -14.20
CA VAL A 214 -4.38 -8.14 -14.93
C VAL A 214 -4.34 -6.92 -15.83
N TRP A 215 -3.25 -6.17 -15.72
CA TRP A 215 -2.96 -4.96 -16.47
C TRP A 215 -1.62 -5.14 -17.18
N GLN A 216 -1.44 -4.49 -18.32
CA GLN A 216 -0.21 -4.53 -19.08
C GLN A 216 0.21 -3.12 -19.48
N ASP A 217 1.50 -2.82 -19.48
CA ASP A 217 2.02 -1.56 -20.01
C ASP A 217 2.49 -1.66 -21.48
N GLY A 218 2.96 -0.54 -22.04
CA GLY A 218 3.54 -0.51 -23.40
C GLY A 218 4.89 -1.21 -23.54
N GLN A 219 5.55 -1.57 -22.44
CA GLN A 219 6.86 -2.24 -22.41
C GLN A 219 6.75 -3.76 -22.22
N GLY A 220 5.53 -4.27 -22.01
CA GLY A 220 5.25 -5.69 -21.82
C GLY A 220 5.28 -6.15 -20.36
N ILE A 221 5.37 -5.24 -19.39
CA ILE A 221 5.24 -5.56 -17.97
C ILE A 221 3.77 -5.89 -17.67
N ILE A 222 3.56 -7.04 -17.05
CA ILE A 222 2.26 -7.50 -16.59
C ILE A 222 2.12 -7.18 -15.10
N SER A 223 1.17 -6.32 -14.77
CA SER A 223 0.82 -5.92 -13.41
C SER A 223 -0.45 -6.61 -12.95
N THR A 224 -0.38 -7.37 -11.85
CA THR A 224 -1.56 -7.90 -11.17
C THR A 224 -1.96 -6.95 -10.05
N ILE A 225 -3.20 -6.45 -10.10
CA ILE A 225 -3.75 -5.54 -9.10
C ILE A 225 -4.79 -6.29 -8.26
N GLN A 226 -4.62 -6.23 -6.94
CA GLN A 226 -5.59 -6.70 -5.95
C GLN A 226 -6.16 -5.49 -5.21
N GLN A 227 -7.49 -5.36 -5.13
CA GLN A 227 -8.14 -4.23 -4.47
C GLN A 227 -8.99 -4.67 -3.28
N ARG A 228 -8.83 -3.98 -2.15
CA ARG A 228 -9.67 -4.13 -0.95
C ARG A 228 -10.19 -2.75 -0.52
N GLY A 229 -11.44 -2.46 -0.86
CA GLY A 229 -12.01 -1.12 -0.70
C GLY A 229 -11.24 -0.10 -1.55
N ASN A 230 -10.68 0.91 -0.90
CA ASN A 230 -9.88 1.95 -1.59
C ASN A 230 -8.40 1.61 -1.66
N GLN A 231 -7.95 0.53 -1.02
CA GLN A 231 -6.53 0.13 -1.05
C GLN A 231 -6.28 -0.83 -2.20
N ILE A 232 -5.14 -0.66 -2.88
CA ILE A 232 -4.65 -1.58 -3.90
C ILE A 232 -3.26 -2.09 -3.54
N ALA A 233 -3.00 -3.34 -3.92
CA ALA A 233 -1.67 -3.93 -3.99
C ALA A 233 -1.37 -4.31 -5.44
N VAL A 234 -0.17 -4.02 -5.90
CA VAL A 234 0.27 -4.22 -7.29
C VAL A 234 1.52 -5.07 -7.28
N ARG A 235 1.56 -6.08 -8.15
CA ARG A 235 2.77 -6.86 -8.45
C ARG A 235 3.04 -6.83 -9.94
N GLY A 236 4.17 -6.26 -10.33
CA GLY A 236 4.66 -6.17 -11.70
C GLY A 236 5.60 -7.32 -12.04
N SER A 237 5.42 -7.91 -13.22
CA SER A 237 6.21 -9.04 -13.71
C SER A 237 6.61 -8.85 -15.17
N PHE A 238 7.80 -9.32 -15.54
CA PHE A 238 8.26 -9.41 -16.91
C PHE A 238 8.70 -10.85 -17.18
N GLY A 239 7.93 -11.57 -18.00
CA GLY A 239 8.06 -13.02 -18.10
C GLY A 239 7.76 -13.70 -16.75
N PHE A 240 8.74 -14.44 -16.21
CA PHE A 240 8.61 -15.14 -14.93
C PHE A 240 9.23 -14.38 -13.74
N GLN A 241 9.82 -13.21 -13.98
CA GLN A 241 10.52 -12.43 -12.95
C GLN A 241 9.62 -11.33 -12.40
N ILE A 242 9.60 -11.18 -11.07
CA ILE A 242 8.97 -10.04 -10.40
C ILE A 242 9.92 -8.85 -10.55
N VAL A 243 9.43 -7.78 -11.17
CA VAL A 243 10.21 -6.56 -11.44
C VAL A 243 9.87 -5.42 -10.48
N GLY A 244 8.71 -5.50 -9.81
CA GLY A 244 8.34 -4.56 -8.77
C GLY A 244 7.05 -4.92 -8.04
N GLU A 245 6.90 -4.33 -6.85
CA GLU A 245 5.70 -4.46 -6.02
C GLU A 245 5.32 -3.09 -5.45
N GLY A 246 4.04 -2.84 -5.22
CA GLY A 246 3.57 -1.55 -4.74
C GLY A 246 2.24 -1.61 -4.03
N ILE A 247 1.95 -0.54 -3.31
CA ILE A 247 0.68 -0.30 -2.64
C ILE A 247 0.15 1.08 -2.99
N GLY A 248 -1.16 1.22 -3.02
CA GLY A 248 -1.78 2.47 -3.43
C GLY A 248 -3.19 2.65 -2.92
N THR A 249 -3.76 3.79 -3.27
CA THR A 249 -5.15 4.15 -2.98
C THR A 249 -5.90 4.56 -4.24
N VAL A 250 -7.21 4.28 -4.25
CA VAL A 250 -8.15 4.67 -5.30
C VAL A 250 -9.14 5.64 -4.69
N ASN A 251 -9.32 6.80 -5.33
CA ASN A 251 -10.31 7.80 -4.98
C ASN A 251 -11.06 8.23 -6.24
N GLY A 252 -12.27 7.69 -6.44
CA GLY A 252 -13.01 7.83 -7.69
C GLY A 252 -12.25 7.21 -8.86
N ARG A 253 -11.74 8.06 -9.76
CA ARG A 253 -10.94 7.68 -10.94
C ARG A 253 -9.44 7.91 -10.75
N THR A 254 -9.04 8.56 -9.66
CA THR A 254 -7.64 8.85 -9.39
C THR A 254 -7.02 7.71 -8.58
N VAL A 255 -5.82 7.31 -8.96
CA VAL A 255 -5.03 6.27 -8.30
C VAL A 255 -3.70 6.85 -7.89
N GLN A 256 -3.34 6.68 -6.62
CA GLN A 256 -2.01 6.99 -6.12
C GLN A 256 -1.32 5.66 -5.81
N LEU A 257 -0.17 5.41 -6.42
CA LEU A 257 0.57 4.16 -6.29
C LEU A 257 2.01 4.45 -5.89
N ARG A 258 2.49 3.79 -4.83
CA ARG A 258 3.90 3.75 -4.47
C ARG A 258 4.43 2.35 -4.69
N SER A 259 5.47 2.21 -5.52
CA SER A 259 6.05 0.92 -5.88
C SER A 259 7.57 0.89 -5.72
N GLN A 260 8.11 -0.25 -5.31
CA GLN A 260 9.53 -0.56 -5.28
C GLN A 260 9.87 -1.50 -6.45
N SER A 261 10.91 -1.15 -7.20
CA SER A 261 11.49 -2.00 -8.25
C SER A 261 13.01 -2.07 -8.09
N PHE A 262 13.68 -2.80 -8.99
CA PHE A 262 15.15 -2.79 -9.09
C PHE A 262 15.70 -1.41 -9.49
N GLN A 263 14.89 -0.55 -10.11
CA GLN A 263 15.29 0.82 -10.50
C GLN A 263 15.08 1.84 -9.36
N GLY A 264 14.45 1.44 -8.25
CA GLY A 264 14.18 2.32 -7.12
C GLY A 264 12.71 2.42 -6.72
N VAL A 265 12.44 3.39 -5.84
CA VAL A 265 11.09 3.73 -5.37
C VAL A 265 10.44 4.68 -6.36
N THR A 266 9.23 4.36 -6.81
CA THR A 266 8.40 5.24 -7.63
C THR A 266 7.13 5.61 -6.90
N GLU A 267 6.70 6.87 -6.99
CA GLU A 267 5.31 7.26 -6.77
C GLU A 267 4.66 7.68 -8.08
N SER A 268 3.46 7.17 -8.33
CA SER A 268 2.68 7.41 -9.53
C SER A 268 1.30 7.94 -9.18
N GLN A 269 0.86 8.93 -9.95
CA GLN A 269 -0.52 9.41 -9.93
C GLN A 269 -1.15 9.11 -11.29
N LEU A 270 -2.12 8.21 -11.29
CA LEU A 270 -2.78 7.69 -12.48
C LEU A 270 -4.26 8.06 -12.46
N GLU A 271 -4.86 8.15 -13.64
CA GLU A 271 -6.28 8.38 -13.84
C GLU A 271 -6.87 7.23 -14.66
N LEU A 272 -7.97 6.67 -14.17
CA LEU A 272 -8.72 5.64 -14.86
C LEU A 272 -9.57 6.27 -15.96
N SER A 273 -9.49 5.73 -17.17
CA SER A 273 -10.33 6.10 -18.30
C SER A 273 -11.82 5.89 -18.02
N ALA A 274 -12.69 6.54 -18.78
CA ALA A 274 -14.13 6.53 -18.54
C ALA A 274 -14.74 5.14 -18.74
N ASP A 275 -14.14 4.34 -19.63
CA ASP A 275 -14.52 2.95 -19.89
C ASP A 275 -13.91 1.95 -18.88
N GLY A 276 -13.09 2.42 -17.93
CA GLY A 276 -12.45 1.58 -16.92
C GLY A 276 -11.38 0.62 -17.45
N ARG A 277 -10.87 0.85 -18.68
CA ARG A 277 -9.92 -0.06 -19.34
C ARG A 277 -8.48 0.41 -19.36
N GLN A 278 -8.22 1.69 -19.08
CA GLN A 278 -6.89 2.27 -19.14
C GLN A 278 -6.59 3.08 -17.88
N LEU A 279 -5.36 2.97 -17.38
CA LEU A 279 -4.81 3.84 -16.34
C LEU A 279 -3.66 4.64 -16.94
N ASN A 280 -3.78 5.95 -16.90
CA ASN A 280 -2.84 6.86 -17.55
C ASN A 280 -2.37 7.92 -16.55
N GLY A 281 -1.08 8.24 -16.52
CA GLY A 281 -0.59 9.29 -15.62
C GLY A 281 0.92 9.42 -15.57
N TRP A 282 1.42 9.99 -14.49
CA TRP A 282 2.85 10.29 -14.33
C TRP A 282 3.40 9.62 -13.09
N GLY A 283 4.60 9.06 -13.22
CA GLY A 283 5.42 8.53 -12.14
C GLY A 283 6.70 9.34 -11.94
N VAL A 284 7.19 9.39 -10.71
CA VAL A 284 8.51 9.91 -10.34
C VAL A 284 9.28 8.81 -9.63
N ASN A 285 10.45 8.48 -10.15
CA ASN A 285 11.40 7.62 -9.44
C ASN A 285 12.22 8.48 -8.47
N TYR A 286 12.03 8.29 -7.16
CA TYR A 286 12.73 9.05 -6.13
C TYR A 286 14.23 8.72 -6.02
N THR A 287 14.65 7.57 -6.54
CA THR A 287 16.06 7.19 -6.56
C THR A 287 16.83 7.93 -7.65
N THR A 288 16.21 8.14 -8.82
CA THR A 288 16.87 8.79 -9.97
C THR A 288 16.42 10.23 -10.22
N GLY A 289 15.31 10.66 -9.61
CA GLY A 289 14.64 11.93 -9.91
C GLY A 289 13.91 11.96 -11.26
N GLN A 290 13.95 10.86 -12.02
CA GLN A 290 13.37 10.82 -13.36
C GLN A 290 11.84 10.76 -13.29
N ARG A 291 11.19 11.61 -14.09
CA ARG A 291 9.75 11.58 -14.33
C ARG A 291 9.46 10.81 -15.62
N TYR A 292 8.43 9.97 -15.59
CA TYR A 292 8.04 9.15 -16.74
C TYR A 292 6.53 9.01 -16.82
N TYR A 293 6.03 8.81 -18.04
CA TYR A 293 4.61 8.58 -18.29
C TYR A 293 4.29 7.11 -18.07
N VAL A 294 3.21 6.83 -17.34
CA VAL A 294 2.73 5.49 -17.04
C VAL A 294 1.42 5.28 -17.75
N GLN A 295 1.32 4.17 -18.47
CA GLN A 295 0.14 3.80 -19.21
C GLN A 295 -0.06 2.29 -19.09
N LEU A 296 -1.21 1.90 -18.52
CA LEU A 296 -1.60 0.52 -18.32
C LEU A 296 -2.94 0.25 -19.00
N TRP A 297 -3.10 -0.93 -19.59
CA TRP A 297 -4.32 -1.42 -20.20
C TRP A 297 -4.76 -2.70 -19.52
N ARG A 298 -6.05 -2.83 -19.26
CA ARG A 298 -6.62 -4.07 -18.75
C ARG A 298 -6.55 -5.16 -19.83
N ARG A 299 -6.11 -6.36 -19.45
CA ARG A 299 -6.17 -7.55 -20.29
C ARG A 299 -7.55 -8.19 -20.29
#